data_AF-A0A7X8QUE8-F1
#
_entry.id   AF-A0A7X8QUE8-F1
#
_cell.length_a   1.000
_cell.length_b   1.000
_cell.length_c   1.000
_cell.angle_alpha   90.00
_cell.angle_beta   90.00
_cell.angle_gamma   90.00
#
_symmetry.space_group_name_H-M   'P 1'
#
loop_
_entity.id
_entity.type
_entity.pdbx_description
1 polymer ?
#
loop_
_entity_poly.entity_id
_entity_poly.type
_entity_poly.pdbx_seq_one_letter_code
_entity_poly.pdbx_strand_id
1 'polypeptide(L)'
;MPLGYYPGCSGEGSGIEYKMSTEKTAEMLGIELKELEDWNCCGATSAHNTKQLLALALPARNLAIAEQMELKTVLAPCAACFSRHRAAEIKAREDEALRSKIEGIIDMEFKASSHTISVLEWLAQDVGIEKIKEKVKKPLKGMKAACYYGCLLVRPQEYTGFDDNEDPQSMDKIVQATGAQAVDWAYKTECCGAALATSRPEIGAKMIYEVIENAREAGAECIVTACPLCMLNLDMRQAGAEKQYGVSLNMPVYYLTELLALAGGYSQEEVGIPRHFVEAGLYLNTLPAKAAQMEAEEAAKQAKAGKKGAAKAADSEEDTEAKQKKIEAMIKGFQKNPDKMALRLIKDEERAKILAEIVVSDEKKINKLAELMVSDQEKASKAAEAYVNGELKKREK
;
A
#
# COMPACT_ATOMS: atom_id res chain seq x y z
N MET A 1 -28.61 -4.56 8.65
CA MET A 1 -28.91 -3.52 9.66
C MET A 1 -28.27 -2.23 9.20
N PRO A 2 -28.94 -1.08 9.29
CA PRO A 2 -28.36 0.20 8.92
C PRO A 2 -27.15 0.53 9.80
N LEU A 3 -26.19 1.24 9.23
CA LEU A 3 -25.02 1.75 9.95
C LEU A 3 -25.38 3.12 10.51
N GLY A 4 -25.24 3.32 11.82
CA GLY A 4 -25.45 4.63 12.43
C GLY A 4 -24.45 5.63 11.87
N TYR A 5 -24.86 6.87 11.64
CA TYR A 5 -24.02 7.87 10.99
C TYR A 5 -23.97 9.17 11.81
N TYR A 6 -22.77 9.54 12.21
CA TYR A 6 -22.49 10.79 12.90
C TYR A 6 -21.64 11.69 11.98
N PRO A 7 -22.25 12.63 11.23
CA PRO A 7 -21.51 13.49 10.30
C PRO A 7 -20.59 14.47 11.06
N GLY A 8 -20.99 14.86 12.27
CA GLY A 8 -20.29 15.83 13.11
C GLY A 8 -20.26 17.24 12.49
N CYS A 9 -19.71 18.19 13.24
CA CYS A 9 -19.70 19.60 12.83
C CYS A 9 -18.94 19.87 11.52
N SER A 10 -17.93 19.06 11.18
CA SER A 10 -17.20 19.22 9.92
C SER A 10 -18.06 18.81 8.72
N GLY A 11 -18.81 17.72 8.81
CA GLY A 11 -19.67 17.26 7.71
C GLY A 11 -20.79 18.25 7.35
N GLU A 12 -21.24 19.05 8.33
CA GLU A 12 -22.23 20.13 8.13
C GLU A 12 -21.61 21.49 7.79
N GLY A 13 -20.27 21.61 7.81
CA GLY A 13 -19.60 22.91 7.78
C GLY A 13 -18.34 22.89 6.92
N SER A 14 -17.19 22.65 7.55
CA SER A 14 -15.87 22.83 6.92
C SER A 14 -15.43 21.67 6.02
N GLY A 15 -16.22 20.60 5.91
CA GLY A 15 -15.90 19.38 5.17
C GLY A 15 -17.15 18.76 4.54
N ILE A 16 -17.97 19.59 3.88
CA ILE A 16 -19.24 19.19 3.25
C ILE A 16 -19.00 18.11 2.18
N GLU A 17 -17.95 18.26 1.40
CA GLU A 17 -17.49 17.29 0.40
C GLU A 17 -17.14 15.93 1.04
N TYR A 18 -16.71 15.90 2.30
CA TYR A 18 -16.49 14.65 3.00
C TYR A 18 -17.81 13.94 3.35
N LYS A 19 -18.85 14.68 3.77
CA LYS A 19 -20.20 14.14 3.97
C LYS A 19 -20.76 13.60 2.65
N MET A 20 -20.72 14.43 1.59
CA MET A 20 -21.19 14.05 0.25
C MET A 20 -20.53 12.76 -0.25
N SER A 21 -19.19 12.71 -0.22
CA SER A 21 -18.45 11.55 -0.71
C SER A 21 -18.61 10.31 0.18
N THR A 22 -18.78 10.47 1.50
CA THR A 22 -19.07 9.36 2.42
C THR A 22 -20.42 8.72 2.10
N GLU A 23 -21.46 9.53 1.88
CA GLU A 23 -22.79 9.06 1.49
C GLU A 23 -22.77 8.35 0.13
N LYS A 24 -22.04 8.91 -0.86
CA LYS A 24 -21.85 8.26 -2.16
C LYS A 24 -21.05 6.96 -2.09
N THR A 25 -20.07 6.88 -1.20
CA THR A 25 -19.35 5.64 -0.94
C THR A 25 -20.28 4.59 -0.30
N ALA A 26 -21.15 4.98 0.63
CA ALA A 26 -22.13 4.06 1.21
C ALA A 26 -23.15 3.57 0.17
N GLU A 27 -23.65 4.48 -0.69
CA GLU A 27 -24.53 4.17 -1.82
C GLU A 27 -23.89 3.14 -2.77
N MET A 28 -22.63 3.39 -3.17
CA MET A 28 -21.82 2.47 -3.98
C MET A 28 -21.76 1.05 -3.39
N LEU A 29 -21.57 0.98 -2.07
CA LEU A 29 -21.40 -0.27 -1.32
C LEU A 29 -22.73 -0.94 -0.95
N GLY A 30 -23.87 -0.29 -1.22
CA GLY A 30 -25.21 -0.75 -0.86
C GLY A 30 -25.43 -0.75 0.66
N ILE A 31 -24.88 0.23 1.37
CA ILE A 31 -24.96 0.38 2.82
C ILE A 31 -25.83 1.59 3.13
N GLU A 32 -26.86 1.38 3.93
CA GLU A 32 -27.73 2.45 4.43
C GLU A 32 -27.08 3.13 5.63
N LEU A 33 -26.86 4.43 5.53
CA LEU A 33 -26.43 5.30 6.63
C LEU A 33 -27.66 5.92 7.29
N LYS A 34 -27.81 5.69 8.59
CA LYS A 34 -28.88 6.31 9.40
C LYS A 34 -28.27 7.39 10.29
N GLU A 35 -28.47 8.65 9.92
CA GLU A 35 -27.96 9.79 10.69
C GLU A 35 -28.55 9.79 12.11
N LEU A 36 -27.72 10.06 13.12
CA LEU A 36 -28.18 10.22 14.51
C LEU A 36 -29.07 11.46 14.63
N GLU A 37 -30.21 11.35 15.28
CA GLU A 37 -31.10 12.50 15.45
C GLU A 37 -30.58 13.41 16.59
N ASP A 38 -30.59 14.73 16.40
CA ASP A 38 -30.22 15.71 17.43
C ASP A 38 -28.82 15.49 18.05
N TRP A 39 -27.86 15.04 17.24
CA TRP A 39 -26.48 14.88 17.67
C TRP A 39 -25.83 16.24 18.03
N ASN A 40 -24.87 16.23 18.95
CA ASN A 40 -24.06 17.40 19.31
C ASN A 40 -22.59 17.23 18.91
N CYS A 41 -21.83 18.33 18.89
CA CYS A 41 -20.40 18.29 18.65
C CYS A 41 -19.69 17.37 19.65
N CYS A 42 -18.74 16.56 19.18
CA CYS A 42 -17.98 15.60 20.00
C CYS A 42 -17.01 16.25 21.01
N GLY A 43 -16.87 17.58 20.98
CA GLY A 43 -15.99 18.32 21.89
C GLY A 43 -14.49 18.18 21.59
N ALA A 44 -14.13 17.66 20.40
CA ALA A 44 -12.74 17.64 19.96
C ALA A 44 -12.09 19.04 20.04
N THR A 45 -10.80 19.05 20.34
CA THR A 45 -9.98 20.25 20.63
C THR A 45 -10.38 21.00 21.91
N SER A 46 -11.59 21.51 22.04
CA SER A 46 -11.93 22.45 23.12
C SER A 46 -12.25 21.77 24.46
N ALA A 47 -13.02 20.68 24.45
CA ALA A 47 -13.50 20.08 25.69
C ALA A 47 -12.39 19.36 26.47
N HIS A 48 -11.53 18.62 25.78
CA HIS A 48 -10.46 17.86 26.44
C HIS A 48 -9.31 18.76 26.94
N ASN A 49 -9.14 19.95 26.37
CA ASN A 49 -8.21 20.95 26.88
C ASN A 49 -8.75 21.72 28.10
N THR A 50 -10.03 21.59 28.42
CA THR A 50 -10.68 22.36 29.50
C THR A 50 -11.16 21.48 30.65
N LYS A 51 -11.91 20.40 30.36
CA LYS A 51 -12.48 19.52 31.39
C LYS A 51 -12.65 18.09 30.86
N GLN A 52 -11.95 17.14 31.46
CA GLN A 52 -12.01 15.73 31.07
C GLN A 52 -13.44 15.17 31.07
N LEU A 53 -14.25 15.48 32.08
CA LEU A 53 -15.63 14.99 32.15
C LEU A 53 -16.51 15.53 31.02
N LEU A 54 -16.31 16.79 30.60
CA LEU A 54 -17.01 17.36 29.45
C LEU A 54 -16.62 16.65 28.15
N ALA A 55 -15.32 16.33 28.00
CA ALA A 55 -14.81 15.63 26.83
C ALA A 55 -15.34 14.20 26.68
N LEU A 56 -15.86 13.59 27.76
CA LEU A 56 -16.51 12.29 27.74
C LEU A 56 -18.03 12.40 27.62
N ALA A 57 -18.65 13.37 28.30
CA ALA A 57 -20.10 13.54 28.29
C ALA A 57 -20.65 13.93 26.90
N LEU A 58 -19.96 14.82 26.17
CA LEU A 58 -20.39 15.25 24.83
C LEU A 58 -20.53 14.10 23.81
N PRO A 59 -19.50 13.26 23.58
CA PRO A 59 -19.66 12.10 22.72
C PRO A 59 -20.55 11.00 23.33
N ALA A 60 -20.58 10.83 24.66
CA ALA A 60 -21.48 9.86 25.29
C ALA A 60 -22.96 10.17 25.04
N ARG A 61 -23.36 11.44 25.00
CA ARG A 61 -24.72 11.84 24.60
C ARG A 61 -25.07 11.31 23.20
N ASN A 62 -24.18 11.45 22.23
CA ASN A 62 -24.41 10.92 20.88
C ASN A 62 -24.52 9.38 20.87
N LEU A 63 -23.74 8.69 21.70
CA LEU A 63 -23.85 7.24 21.81
C LEU A 63 -25.13 6.81 22.51
N ALA A 64 -25.61 7.54 23.52
CA ALA A 64 -26.91 7.29 24.14
C ALA A 64 -28.06 7.46 23.12
N ILE A 65 -27.98 8.46 22.24
CA ILE A 65 -28.90 8.62 21.10
C ILE A 65 -28.84 7.39 20.18
N ALA A 66 -27.63 6.94 19.82
CA ALA A 66 -27.46 5.75 18.98
C ALA A 66 -28.08 4.50 19.63
N GLU A 67 -27.94 4.33 20.96
CA GLU A 67 -28.56 3.23 21.71
C GLU A 67 -30.09 3.29 21.67
N GLN A 68 -30.69 4.48 21.86
CA GLN A 68 -32.13 4.68 21.75
C GLN A 68 -32.67 4.38 20.35
N MET A 69 -31.86 4.63 19.32
CA MET A 69 -32.16 4.31 17.92
C MET A 69 -31.86 2.85 17.56
N GLU A 70 -31.44 2.02 18.53
CA GLU A 70 -31.03 0.62 18.38
C GLU A 70 -29.85 0.41 17.40
N LEU A 71 -29.01 1.43 17.24
CA LEU A 71 -27.84 1.42 16.38
C LEU A 71 -26.61 0.88 17.14
N LYS A 72 -26.24 -0.36 16.81
CA LYS A 72 -25.08 -1.03 17.43
C LYS A 72 -23.74 -0.47 16.98
N THR A 73 -23.66 0.05 15.75
CA THR A 73 -22.42 0.58 15.17
C THR A 73 -22.66 2.00 14.68
N VAL A 74 -21.75 2.92 15.01
CA VAL A 74 -21.81 4.33 14.63
C VAL A 74 -20.57 4.69 13.83
N LEU A 75 -20.73 5.03 12.56
CA LEU A 75 -19.71 5.61 11.71
C LEU A 75 -19.50 7.08 12.06
N ALA A 76 -18.28 7.42 12.47
CA ALA A 76 -17.85 8.80 12.68
C ALA A 76 -16.70 9.11 11.70
N PRO A 77 -16.97 9.77 10.54
CA PRO A 77 -15.94 9.97 9.51
C PRO A 77 -14.76 10.81 9.98
N CYS A 78 -15.00 11.84 10.77
CA CYS A 78 -13.91 12.66 11.31
C CYS A 78 -13.07 11.87 12.32
N ALA A 79 -11.75 11.75 12.07
CA ALA A 79 -10.80 11.07 12.97
C ALA A 79 -10.87 11.55 14.43
N ALA A 80 -11.06 12.86 14.65
CA ALA A 80 -11.19 13.41 16.00
C ALA A 80 -12.52 13.00 16.66
N CYS A 81 -13.62 13.01 15.90
CA CYS A 81 -14.92 12.53 16.38
C CYS A 81 -14.83 11.05 16.73
N PHE A 82 -14.29 10.21 15.85
CA PHE A 82 -14.04 8.80 16.09
C PHE A 82 -13.25 8.58 17.39
N SER A 83 -12.10 9.23 17.53
CA SER A 83 -11.26 9.13 18.73
C SER A 83 -12.00 9.53 20.02
N ARG A 84 -12.83 10.58 19.99
CA ARG A 84 -13.59 11.03 21.17
C ARG A 84 -14.73 10.07 21.55
N HIS A 85 -15.45 9.53 20.58
CA HIS A 85 -16.50 8.55 20.86
C HIS A 85 -15.91 7.24 21.38
N ARG A 86 -14.84 6.73 20.77
CA ARG A 86 -14.09 5.56 21.28
C ARG A 86 -13.63 5.73 22.72
N ALA A 87 -13.03 6.87 23.03
CA ALA A 87 -12.58 7.16 24.40
C ALA A 87 -13.74 7.19 25.40
N ALA A 88 -14.92 7.67 24.99
CA ALA A 88 -16.10 7.73 25.86
C ALA A 88 -16.73 6.35 26.07
N GLU A 89 -16.93 5.55 25.01
CA GLU A 89 -17.48 4.20 25.15
C GLU A 89 -16.57 3.28 25.97
N ILE A 90 -15.24 3.31 25.73
CA ILE A 90 -14.29 2.45 26.45
C ILE A 90 -14.28 2.81 27.94
N LYS A 91 -14.09 4.09 28.27
CA LYS A 91 -14.03 4.51 29.68
C LYS A 91 -15.33 4.30 30.42
N ALA A 92 -16.48 4.47 29.76
CA ALA A 92 -17.78 4.21 30.37
C ALA A 92 -18.05 2.70 30.57
N ARG A 93 -17.47 1.82 29.74
CA ARG A 93 -17.52 0.36 29.97
C ARG A 93 -16.66 -0.08 31.15
N GLU A 94 -15.53 0.59 31.36
CA GLU A 94 -14.55 0.24 32.38
C GLU A 94 -14.88 0.79 33.78
N ASP A 95 -15.52 1.97 33.85
CA ASP A 95 -15.83 2.65 35.11
C ASP A 95 -17.33 2.98 35.21
N GLU A 96 -18.05 2.15 35.98
CA GLU A 96 -19.48 2.31 36.23
C GLU A 96 -19.81 3.63 36.95
N ALA A 97 -18.97 4.09 37.87
CA ALA A 97 -19.22 5.33 38.61
C ALA A 97 -19.03 6.55 37.70
N LEU A 98 -18.08 6.50 36.77
CA LEU A 98 -17.93 7.49 35.71
C LEU A 98 -19.14 7.46 34.76
N ARG A 99 -19.60 6.28 34.35
CA ARG A 99 -20.80 6.13 33.50
C ARG A 99 -22.03 6.77 34.15
N SER A 100 -22.31 6.47 35.42
CA SER A 100 -23.44 7.09 36.13
C SER A 100 -23.31 8.60 36.28
N LYS A 101 -22.10 9.14 36.43
CA LYS A 101 -21.88 10.60 36.40
C LYS A 101 -22.16 11.20 35.03
N ILE A 102 -21.79 10.50 33.95
CA ILE A 102 -22.06 10.92 32.58
C ILE A 102 -23.58 10.94 32.35
N GLU A 103 -24.29 9.86 32.70
CA GLU A 103 -25.76 9.76 32.60
C GLU A 103 -26.45 10.94 33.29
N GLY A 104 -26.03 11.29 34.51
CA GLY A 104 -26.58 12.45 35.24
C GLY A 104 -26.26 13.81 34.62
N ILE A 105 -25.21 13.94 33.79
CA ILE A 105 -24.88 15.18 33.08
C ILE A 105 -25.66 15.31 31.78
N ILE A 106 -25.80 14.20 31.04
CA ILE A 106 -26.47 14.20 29.74
C ILE A 106 -27.99 14.04 29.89
N ASP A 107 -28.47 13.66 31.07
CA ASP A 107 -29.87 13.37 31.38
C ASP A 107 -30.47 12.27 30.49
N MET A 108 -29.69 11.22 30.23
CA MET A 108 -30.04 10.08 29.39
C MET A 108 -29.45 8.80 29.96
N GLU A 109 -30.14 7.67 29.78
CA GLU A 109 -29.59 6.34 30.01
C GLU A 109 -28.47 6.07 28.98
N PHE A 110 -27.32 5.60 29.44
CA PHE A 110 -26.17 5.34 28.58
C PHE A 110 -25.43 4.08 29.03
N LYS A 111 -25.55 3.01 28.24
CA LYS A 111 -24.95 1.70 28.56
C LYS A 111 -23.54 1.54 28.03
N ALA A 112 -23.12 2.38 27.08
CA ALA A 112 -21.88 2.23 26.31
C ALA A 112 -21.83 0.92 25.50
N SER A 113 -22.98 0.46 25.01
CA SER A 113 -23.17 -0.75 24.23
C SER A 113 -22.93 -0.56 22.72
N SER A 114 -23.11 0.65 22.19
CA SER A 114 -22.78 0.96 20.79
C SER A 114 -21.27 1.05 20.57
N HIS A 115 -20.84 0.76 19.33
CA HIS A 115 -19.44 0.75 18.92
C HIS A 115 -19.19 1.78 17.81
N THR A 116 -18.23 2.66 18.01
CA THR A 116 -17.91 3.72 17.05
C THR A 116 -16.83 3.28 16.08
N ILE A 117 -17.00 3.40 14.77
CA ILE A 117 -15.95 3.09 13.79
C ILE A 117 -15.57 4.32 12.96
N SER A 118 -14.32 4.37 12.51
CA SER A 118 -13.88 5.36 11.52
C SER A 118 -14.26 4.92 10.11
N VAL A 119 -14.20 5.83 9.13
CA VAL A 119 -14.33 5.45 7.70
C VAL A 119 -13.29 4.40 7.31
N LEU A 120 -12.08 4.51 7.85
CA LEU A 120 -11.01 3.61 7.46
C LEU A 120 -11.21 2.20 8.01
N GLU A 121 -11.60 2.11 9.29
CA GLU A 121 -11.96 0.85 9.95
C GLU A 121 -13.17 0.18 9.26
N TRP A 122 -14.21 0.98 8.96
CA TRP A 122 -15.39 0.52 8.22
C TRP A 122 -15.03 -0.10 6.87
N LEU A 123 -14.21 0.59 6.07
CA LEU A 123 -13.83 0.12 4.75
C LEU A 123 -12.88 -1.09 4.81
N ALA A 124 -11.92 -1.08 5.75
CA ALA A 124 -10.90 -2.11 5.84
C ALA A 124 -11.42 -3.41 6.47
N GLN A 125 -12.21 -3.34 7.53
CA GLN A 125 -12.65 -4.50 8.31
C GLN A 125 -14.07 -4.95 7.98
N ASP A 126 -15.05 -4.03 7.97
CA ASP A 126 -16.46 -4.41 7.81
C ASP A 126 -16.84 -4.65 6.34
N VAL A 127 -16.32 -3.82 5.44
CA VAL A 127 -16.56 -3.94 3.99
C VAL A 127 -15.57 -4.92 3.36
N GLY A 128 -14.28 -4.70 3.64
CA GLY A 128 -13.18 -5.51 3.12
C GLY A 128 -12.75 -5.12 1.70
N ILE A 129 -11.46 -5.34 1.43
CA ILE A 129 -10.79 -4.94 0.19
C ILE A 129 -11.41 -5.58 -1.06
N GLU A 130 -11.79 -6.86 -1.01
CA GLU A 130 -12.32 -7.57 -2.17
C GLU A 130 -13.68 -7.01 -2.60
N LYS A 131 -14.57 -6.71 -1.64
CA LYS A 131 -15.86 -6.07 -1.94
C LYS A 131 -15.69 -4.67 -2.54
N ILE A 132 -14.66 -3.94 -2.13
CA ILE A 132 -14.31 -2.65 -2.74
C ILE A 132 -13.92 -2.86 -4.21
N LYS A 133 -13.01 -3.80 -4.50
CA LYS A 133 -12.60 -4.11 -5.89
C LYS A 133 -13.78 -4.49 -6.79
N GLU A 134 -14.71 -5.30 -6.30
CA GLU A 134 -15.92 -5.69 -7.04
C GLU A 134 -16.80 -4.50 -7.46
N LYS A 135 -16.77 -3.42 -6.68
CA LYS A 135 -17.58 -2.21 -6.93
C LYS A 135 -16.86 -1.20 -7.81
N VAL A 136 -15.56 -1.35 -8.06
CA VAL A 136 -14.79 -0.45 -8.91
C VAL A 136 -15.23 -0.61 -10.37
N LYS A 137 -15.70 0.48 -10.97
CA LYS A 137 -16.11 0.57 -12.39
C LYS A 137 -15.16 1.41 -13.22
N LYS A 138 -14.55 2.43 -12.62
CA LYS A 138 -13.61 3.37 -13.25
C LYS A 138 -12.29 3.37 -12.46
N PRO A 139 -11.38 2.40 -12.72
CA PRO A 139 -10.12 2.34 -11.98
C PRO A 139 -9.32 3.63 -12.09
N LEU A 140 -8.72 4.07 -10.98
CA LEU A 140 -7.90 5.29 -10.89
C LEU A 140 -6.44 5.04 -11.33
N LYS A 141 -6.26 4.25 -12.38
CA LYS A 141 -4.94 3.91 -12.93
C LYS A 141 -4.18 5.19 -13.31
N GLY A 142 -2.89 5.21 -13.00
CA GLY A 142 -2.01 6.36 -13.23
C GLY A 142 -1.99 7.39 -12.10
N MET A 143 -2.83 7.25 -11.08
CA MET A 143 -2.76 8.06 -9.87
C MET A 143 -1.62 7.57 -8.96
N LYS A 144 -0.84 8.51 -8.41
CA LYS A 144 0.21 8.24 -7.42
C LYS A 144 -0.09 8.99 -6.13
N ALA A 145 -0.65 8.28 -5.17
CA ALA A 145 -1.21 8.85 -3.96
C ALA A 145 -0.34 8.58 -2.73
N ALA A 146 -0.01 9.62 -1.97
CA ALA A 146 0.49 9.49 -0.61
C ALA A 146 -0.70 9.31 0.35
N CYS A 147 -0.81 8.13 0.97
CA CYS A 147 -1.87 7.84 1.93
C CYS A 147 -1.54 8.46 3.29
N TYR A 148 -2.26 9.52 3.66
CA TYR A 148 -2.06 10.31 4.87
C TYR A 148 -3.13 10.02 5.92
N TYR A 149 -2.76 9.16 6.86
CA TYR A 149 -3.58 8.73 8.00
C TYR A 149 -3.68 9.84 9.05
N GLY A 150 -2.61 10.63 9.17
CA GLY A 150 -2.47 11.59 10.25
C GLY A 150 -2.41 10.90 11.62
N CYS A 151 -2.72 11.67 12.66
CA CYS A 151 -2.50 11.22 14.04
C CYS A 151 -3.63 10.36 14.61
N LEU A 152 -4.89 10.80 14.49
CA LEU A 152 -5.99 10.28 15.31
C LEU A 152 -6.72 9.05 14.73
N LEU A 153 -6.40 8.61 13.51
CA LEU A 153 -6.99 7.40 12.94
C LEU A 153 -6.38 6.14 13.52
N VAL A 154 -5.07 6.16 13.81
CA VAL A 154 -4.34 4.97 14.29
C VAL A 154 -3.74 5.16 15.69
N ARG A 155 -3.88 6.35 16.29
CA ARG A 155 -3.43 6.63 17.67
C ARG A 155 -4.52 7.30 18.52
N PRO A 156 -4.59 6.98 19.83
CA PRO A 156 -3.83 5.96 20.53
C PRO A 156 -4.37 4.55 20.24
N GLN A 157 -3.47 3.55 20.23
CA GLN A 157 -3.81 2.16 19.89
C GLN A 157 -4.90 1.56 20.78
N GLU A 158 -4.99 1.99 22.05
CA GLU A 158 -6.05 1.62 22.99
C GLU A 158 -7.46 1.91 22.45
N TYR A 159 -7.62 2.96 21.65
CA TYR A 159 -8.92 3.39 21.13
C TYR A 159 -9.14 2.93 19.69
N THR A 160 -8.09 2.93 18.89
CA THR A 160 -8.16 2.70 17.44
C THR A 160 -7.97 1.22 17.10
N GLY A 161 -6.86 0.62 17.52
CA GLY A 161 -6.57 -0.83 17.53
C GLY A 161 -6.65 -1.62 16.21
N PHE A 162 -7.18 -1.03 15.13
CA PHE A 162 -7.55 -1.76 13.90
C PHE A 162 -6.41 -1.88 12.88
N ASP A 163 -5.36 -1.05 13.01
CA ASP A 163 -4.17 -0.99 12.14
C ASP A 163 -2.93 -0.65 12.98
N ASP A 164 -1.75 -0.75 12.37
CA ASP A 164 -0.49 -0.36 13.01
C ASP A 164 -0.43 1.16 13.24
N ASN A 165 0.12 1.58 14.38
CA ASN A 165 0.11 2.99 14.78
C ASN A 165 1.30 3.80 14.25
N GLU A 166 2.34 3.14 13.73
CA GLU A 166 3.56 3.74 13.19
C GLU A 166 3.64 3.53 11.68
N ASP A 167 3.31 2.34 11.17
CA ASP A 167 3.27 2.00 9.73
C ASP A 167 1.94 1.38 9.30
N PRO A 168 0.83 2.16 9.31
CA PRO A 168 -0.46 1.66 8.88
C PRO A 168 -0.51 1.41 7.36
N GLN A 169 -1.33 0.42 6.97
CA GLN A 169 -1.40 -0.07 5.59
C GLN A 169 -2.83 -0.22 5.06
N SER A 170 -3.85 0.02 5.89
CA SER A 170 -5.26 -0.13 5.49
C SER A 170 -5.68 0.83 4.38
N MET A 171 -5.33 2.11 4.47
CA MET A 171 -5.64 3.11 3.44
C MET A 171 -4.88 2.82 2.14
N ASP A 172 -3.60 2.41 2.23
CA ASP A 172 -2.79 2.02 1.09
C ASP A 172 -3.45 0.89 0.30
N LYS A 173 -3.90 -0.16 1.01
CA LYS A 173 -4.60 -1.30 0.40
C LYS A 173 -5.93 -0.89 -0.24
N ILE A 174 -6.67 0.02 0.39
CA ILE A 174 -7.94 0.54 -0.16
C ILE A 174 -7.67 1.38 -1.42
N VAL A 175 -6.68 2.27 -1.39
CA VAL A 175 -6.28 3.07 -2.56
C VAL A 175 -5.83 2.17 -3.69
N GLN A 176 -5.01 1.15 -3.41
CA GLN A 176 -4.60 0.14 -4.39
C GLN A 176 -5.78 -0.63 -4.98
N ALA A 177 -6.81 -0.92 -4.19
CA ALA A 177 -8.03 -1.56 -4.66
C ALA A 177 -8.79 -0.73 -5.70
N THR A 178 -8.67 0.60 -5.68
CA THR A 178 -9.23 1.48 -6.71
C THR A 178 -8.44 1.46 -8.03
N GLY A 179 -7.27 0.82 -8.07
CA GLY A 179 -6.35 0.83 -9.21
C GLY A 179 -5.32 1.96 -9.19
N ALA A 180 -5.36 2.85 -8.19
CA ALA A 180 -4.32 3.83 -7.95
C ALA A 180 -3.06 3.20 -7.34
N GLN A 181 -1.93 3.88 -7.47
CA GLN A 181 -0.69 3.51 -6.77
C GLN A 181 -0.64 4.24 -5.42
N ALA A 182 -0.53 3.49 -4.33
CA ALA A 182 -0.12 4.03 -3.04
C ALA A 182 1.41 4.16 -3.01
N VAL A 183 1.92 5.36 -2.79
CA VAL A 183 3.35 5.66 -2.68
C VAL A 183 3.81 5.31 -1.27
N ASP A 184 4.97 4.66 -1.17
CA ASP A 184 5.64 4.41 0.10
C ASP A 184 6.38 5.66 0.56
N TRP A 185 6.11 6.12 1.78
CA TRP A 185 6.58 7.41 2.29
C TRP A 185 6.55 7.45 3.82
N ALA A 186 7.35 8.33 4.42
CA ALA A 186 7.62 8.31 5.86
C ALA A 186 6.57 9.06 6.70
N TYR A 187 5.82 9.99 6.11
CA TYR A 187 4.99 10.94 6.86
C TYR A 187 3.52 10.49 6.98
N LYS A 188 3.23 9.18 6.82
CA LYS A 188 1.88 8.58 6.88
C LYS A 188 1.10 9.01 8.13
N THR A 189 1.74 9.00 9.30
CA THR A 189 1.12 9.23 10.61
C THR A 189 1.51 10.57 11.25
N GLU A 190 2.30 11.39 10.55
CA GLU A 190 2.75 12.69 11.06
C GLU A 190 1.57 13.64 11.28
N CYS A 191 1.72 14.58 12.21
CA CYS A 191 0.65 15.53 12.51
C CYS A 191 0.56 16.62 11.44
N CYS A 192 -0.66 16.96 11.00
CA CYS A 192 -0.83 18.04 10.02
C CYS A 192 -0.62 19.42 10.64
N GLY A 193 -0.75 19.55 11.97
CA GLY A 193 -0.62 20.82 12.69
C GLY A 193 -1.91 21.64 12.79
N ALA A 194 -3.07 21.08 12.44
CA ALA A 194 -4.35 21.80 12.45
C ALA A 194 -4.67 22.50 13.79
N ALA A 195 -4.30 21.91 14.92
CA ALA A 195 -4.50 22.51 16.26
C ALA A 195 -3.66 23.79 16.50
N LEU A 196 -2.57 23.97 15.74
CA LEU A 196 -1.67 25.11 15.84
C LEU A 196 -2.00 26.21 14.82
N ALA A 197 -2.90 25.94 13.88
CA ALA A 197 -3.13 26.78 12.71
C ALA A 197 -3.64 28.20 13.03
N THR A 198 -4.14 28.42 14.26
CA THR A 198 -4.57 29.74 14.76
C THR A 198 -3.62 30.30 15.81
N SER A 199 -3.11 29.46 16.72
CA SER A 199 -2.30 29.90 17.86
C SER A 199 -0.81 30.09 17.53
N ARG A 200 -0.29 29.30 16.59
CA ARG A 200 1.11 29.29 16.12
C ARG A 200 1.15 29.00 14.61
N PRO A 201 0.58 29.89 13.78
CA PRO A 201 0.41 29.67 12.35
C PRO A 201 1.74 29.38 11.61
N GLU A 202 2.85 29.94 12.08
CA GLU A 202 4.19 29.72 11.54
C GLU A 202 4.69 28.28 11.73
N ILE A 203 4.33 27.65 12.86
CA ILE A 203 4.63 26.24 13.12
C ILE A 203 3.68 25.36 12.30
N GLY A 204 2.40 25.71 12.24
CA GLY A 204 1.43 24.99 11.39
C GLY A 204 1.83 24.99 9.91
N ALA A 205 2.25 26.14 9.38
CA ALA A 205 2.72 26.27 8.01
C ALA A 205 3.98 25.44 7.73
N LYS A 206 4.92 25.38 8.68
CA LYS A 206 6.08 24.48 8.61
C LYS A 206 5.67 23.01 8.49
N MET A 207 4.73 22.56 9.33
CA MET A 207 4.28 21.16 9.34
C MET A 207 3.57 20.78 8.02
N ILE A 208 2.75 21.68 7.47
CA ILE A 208 2.12 21.50 6.16
C ILE A 208 3.18 21.36 5.06
N TYR A 209 4.16 22.26 5.04
CA TYR A 209 5.27 22.24 4.08
C TYR A 209 6.02 20.89 4.14
N GLU A 210 6.44 20.47 5.33
CA GLU A 210 7.20 19.22 5.50
C GLU A 210 6.42 17.97 5.05
N VAL A 211 5.11 17.90 5.34
CA VAL A 211 4.26 16.79 4.87
C VAL A 211 4.17 16.76 3.35
N ILE A 212 3.90 17.91 2.71
CA ILE A 212 3.70 17.98 1.26
C ILE A 212 5.01 17.76 0.51
N GLU A 213 6.11 18.34 0.97
CA GLU A 213 7.43 18.10 0.36
C GLU A 213 7.82 16.63 0.48
N ASN A 214 7.65 16.00 1.65
CA ASN A 214 7.98 14.59 1.81
C ASN A 214 7.17 13.68 0.86
N ALA A 215 5.86 13.96 0.71
CA ALA A 215 5.03 13.26 -0.25
C ALA A 215 5.53 13.45 -1.69
N ARG A 216 5.90 14.69 -2.07
CA ARG A 216 6.43 14.99 -3.40
C ARG A 216 7.78 14.31 -3.65
N GLU A 217 8.69 14.34 -2.70
CA GLU A 217 10.00 13.69 -2.77
C GLU A 217 9.88 12.16 -2.90
N ALA A 218 8.86 11.56 -2.27
CA ALA A 218 8.52 10.15 -2.43
C ALA A 218 7.88 9.84 -3.81
N GLY A 219 7.58 10.85 -4.61
CA GLY A 219 7.01 10.71 -5.96
C GLY A 219 5.48 10.68 -5.99
N ALA A 220 4.81 11.11 -4.92
CA ALA A 220 3.37 11.30 -4.93
C ALA A 220 2.99 12.55 -5.75
N GLU A 221 1.85 12.44 -6.42
CA GLU A 221 1.24 13.51 -7.21
C GLU A 221 -0.03 14.05 -6.55
N CYS A 222 -0.54 13.36 -5.52
CA CYS A 222 -1.62 13.81 -4.66
C CYS A 222 -1.49 13.19 -3.26
N ILE A 223 -2.21 13.76 -2.30
CA ILE A 223 -2.36 13.23 -0.94
C ILE A 223 -3.79 12.72 -0.76
N VAL A 224 -3.96 11.61 -0.03
CA VAL A 224 -5.27 11.05 0.31
C VAL A 224 -5.43 11.01 1.82
N THR A 225 -6.54 11.49 2.35
CA THR A 225 -6.80 11.49 3.80
C THR A 225 -8.22 11.03 4.14
N ALA A 226 -8.42 10.65 5.40
CA ALA A 226 -9.74 10.32 5.95
C ALA A 226 -10.04 11.17 7.21
N CYS A 227 -9.58 12.43 7.20
CA CYS A 227 -9.83 13.37 8.29
C CYS A 227 -10.11 14.77 7.73
N PRO A 228 -11.25 15.41 8.07
CA PRO A 228 -11.59 16.73 7.55
C PRO A 228 -10.68 17.84 8.08
N LEU A 229 -10.09 17.68 9.27
CA LEU A 229 -9.08 18.63 9.76
C LEU A 229 -7.76 18.50 9.01
N CYS A 230 -7.38 17.29 8.62
CA CYS A 230 -6.22 17.06 7.77
C CYS A 230 -6.44 17.67 6.39
N MET A 231 -7.61 17.43 5.78
CA MET A 231 -8.00 18.05 4.50
C MET A 231 -7.92 19.57 4.59
N LEU A 232 -8.65 20.19 5.52
CA LEU A 232 -8.66 21.64 5.68
C LEU A 232 -7.26 22.25 5.81
N ASN A 233 -6.34 21.52 6.45
CA ASN A 233 -5.00 22.01 6.71
C ASN A 233 -4.04 21.75 5.54
N LEU A 234 -4.13 20.61 4.88
CA LEU A 234 -3.28 20.26 3.73
C LEU A 234 -3.80 20.83 2.41
N ASP A 235 -5.07 21.22 2.32
CA ASP A 235 -5.68 21.83 1.13
C ASP A 235 -5.71 23.36 1.27
N MET A 236 -6.63 23.92 2.06
CA MET A 236 -6.85 25.37 2.19
C MET A 236 -5.60 26.15 2.63
N ARG A 237 -4.75 25.58 3.49
CA ARG A 237 -3.63 26.31 4.13
C ARG A 237 -2.29 26.18 3.41
N GLN A 238 -2.24 25.56 2.22
CA GLN A 238 -1.03 25.55 1.41
C GLN A 238 -0.50 26.96 1.13
N ALA A 239 -1.37 27.92 0.85
CA ALA A 239 -0.98 29.31 0.60
C ALA A 239 -0.16 29.95 1.75
N GLY A 240 -0.44 29.55 3.00
CA GLY A 240 0.35 29.99 4.15
C GLY A 240 1.77 29.43 4.15
N ALA A 241 1.91 28.15 3.83
CA ALA A 241 3.20 27.48 3.68
C ALA A 241 3.99 28.01 2.48
N GLU A 242 3.33 28.17 1.33
CA GLU A 242 3.91 28.76 0.11
C GLU A 242 4.51 30.14 0.37
N LYS A 243 3.75 31.01 1.05
CA LYS A 243 4.23 32.35 1.43
C LYS A 243 5.44 32.30 2.37
N GLN A 244 5.43 31.39 3.34
CA GLN A 244 6.49 31.28 4.34
C GLN A 244 7.81 30.77 3.74
N TYR A 245 7.74 29.84 2.79
CA TYR A 245 8.92 29.19 2.21
C TYR A 245 9.29 29.69 0.81
N GLY A 246 8.48 30.54 0.20
CA GLY A 246 8.72 31.05 -1.16
C GLY A 246 8.64 29.96 -2.23
N VAL A 247 7.79 28.96 -2.04
CA VAL A 247 7.59 27.82 -2.96
C VAL A 247 6.16 27.79 -3.47
N SER A 248 5.89 26.99 -4.50
CA SER A 248 4.53 26.63 -4.89
C SER A 248 4.32 25.15 -4.63
N LEU A 249 3.29 24.84 -3.86
CA LEU A 249 2.98 23.48 -3.44
C LEU A 249 2.02 22.82 -4.42
N ASN A 250 0.89 23.47 -4.72
CA ASN A 250 -0.17 23.01 -5.62
C ASN A 250 -0.42 21.50 -5.56
N MET A 251 -0.41 20.91 -4.36
CA MET A 251 -0.57 19.47 -4.17
C MET A 251 -2.07 19.17 -4.02
N PRO A 252 -2.72 18.44 -4.95
CA PRO A 252 -4.10 18.04 -4.75
C PRO A 252 -4.23 17.12 -3.54
N VAL A 253 -5.27 17.35 -2.74
CA VAL A 253 -5.60 16.50 -1.59
C VAL A 253 -7.00 15.96 -1.79
N TYR A 254 -7.22 14.68 -1.54
CA TYR A 254 -8.53 14.03 -1.68
C TYR A 254 -8.93 13.33 -0.39
N TYR A 255 -10.24 13.25 -0.14
CA TYR A 255 -10.74 12.26 0.79
C TYR A 255 -10.69 10.86 0.18
N LEU A 256 -10.41 9.86 1.02
CA LEU A 256 -10.49 8.45 0.62
C LEU A 256 -11.86 8.08 0.02
N THR A 257 -12.93 8.65 0.57
CA THR A 257 -14.32 8.43 0.11
C THR A 257 -14.60 9.06 -1.25
N GLU A 258 -13.94 10.18 -1.59
CA GLU A 258 -14.05 10.77 -2.93
C GLU A 258 -13.46 9.80 -3.96
N LEU A 259 -12.26 9.28 -3.69
CA LEU A 259 -11.60 8.34 -4.59
C LEU A 259 -12.42 7.06 -4.78
N LEU A 260 -13.00 6.52 -3.71
CA LEU A 260 -13.85 5.34 -3.79
C LEU A 260 -15.09 5.59 -4.64
N ALA A 261 -15.84 6.67 -4.37
CA ALA A 261 -17.04 6.98 -5.13
C ALA A 261 -16.71 7.29 -6.61
N LEU A 262 -15.63 8.03 -6.90
CA LEU A 262 -15.14 8.24 -8.27
C LEU A 262 -14.84 6.91 -8.97
N ALA A 263 -14.14 6.01 -8.28
CA ALA A 263 -13.84 4.67 -8.79
C ALA A 263 -15.11 3.82 -8.99
N GLY A 264 -16.14 4.03 -8.17
CA GLY A 264 -17.48 3.43 -8.31
C GLY A 264 -18.32 4.00 -9.46
N GLY A 265 -17.90 5.11 -10.06
CA GLY A 265 -18.49 5.68 -11.27
C GLY A 265 -19.14 7.05 -11.10
N TYR A 266 -19.24 7.57 -9.87
CA TYR A 266 -19.78 8.90 -9.56
C TYR A 266 -18.93 10.02 -10.19
N SER A 267 -19.57 11.17 -10.42
CA SER A 267 -18.92 12.37 -10.98
C SER A 267 -18.16 13.18 -9.93
N GLN A 268 -17.29 14.08 -10.39
CA GLN A 268 -16.54 14.99 -9.52
C GLN A 268 -17.47 15.92 -8.73
N GLU A 269 -18.59 16.33 -9.33
CA GLU A 269 -19.62 17.17 -8.73
C GLU A 269 -20.36 16.45 -7.61
N GLU A 270 -20.71 15.17 -7.81
CA GLU A 270 -21.44 14.35 -6.84
C GLU A 270 -20.62 14.07 -5.58
N VAL A 271 -19.30 13.98 -5.70
CA VAL A 271 -18.41 13.73 -4.55
C VAL A 271 -17.85 15.01 -3.95
N GLY A 272 -18.00 16.17 -4.60
CA GLY A 272 -17.64 17.47 -4.05
C GLY A 272 -16.24 18.01 -4.40
N ILE A 273 -15.56 17.48 -5.43
CA ILE A 273 -14.23 17.97 -5.86
C ILE A 273 -14.19 19.49 -6.10
N PRO A 274 -15.21 20.14 -6.72
CA PRO A 274 -15.18 21.59 -6.94
C PRO A 274 -15.16 22.45 -5.67
N ARG A 275 -15.28 21.84 -4.48
CA ARG A 275 -15.21 22.52 -3.17
C ARG A 275 -13.79 22.63 -2.63
N HIS A 276 -12.83 21.93 -3.23
CA HIS A 276 -11.43 21.97 -2.81
C HIS A 276 -10.83 23.35 -3.07
N PHE A 277 -9.92 23.78 -2.19
CA PHE A 277 -9.24 25.07 -2.31
C PHE A 277 -8.08 25.02 -3.30
N VAL A 278 -7.34 23.91 -3.32
CA VAL A 278 -6.32 23.61 -4.33
C VAL A 278 -6.99 22.89 -5.49
N GLU A 279 -6.56 23.22 -6.71
CA GLU A 279 -7.11 22.60 -7.92
C GLU A 279 -6.89 21.08 -7.90
N ALA A 280 -8.01 20.33 -7.87
CA ALA A 280 -8.00 18.88 -7.73
C ALA A 280 -8.73 18.16 -8.87
N GLY A 281 -9.44 18.86 -9.74
CA GLY A 281 -10.21 18.28 -10.83
C GLY A 281 -9.37 17.98 -12.08
N LEU A 282 -8.44 18.86 -12.45
CA LEU A 282 -7.62 18.68 -13.65
C LEU A 282 -6.71 17.47 -13.51
N TYR A 283 -6.14 17.24 -12.31
CA TYR A 283 -5.34 16.04 -12.05
C TYR A 283 -6.11 14.75 -12.35
N LEU A 284 -7.35 14.63 -11.86
CA LEU A 284 -8.23 13.48 -12.13
C LEU A 284 -8.48 13.29 -13.64
N ASN A 285 -8.62 14.39 -14.39
CA ASN A 285 -8.83 14.35 -15.84
C ASN A 285 -7.59 13.86 -16.62
N THR A 286 -6.39 13.90 -16.03
CA THR A 286 -5.19 13.35 -16.65
C THR A 286 -5.06 11.83 -16.53
N LEU A 287 -5.76 11.21 -15.57
CA LEU A 287 -5.59 9.80 -15.24
C LEU A 287 -5.84 8.85 -16.43
N PRO A 288 -6.88 9.02 -17.27
CA PRO A 288 -7.07 8.14 -18.43
C PRO A 288 -5.89 8.16 -19.41
N ALA A 289 -5.28 9.34 -19.62
CA ALA A 289 -4.11 9.47 -20.48
C ALA A 289 -2.87 8.81 -19.85
N LYS A 290 -2.67 8.99 -18.54
CA LYS A 290 -1.58 8.31 -17.80
C LYS A 290 -1.73 6.79 -17.83
N ALA A 291 -2.94 6.29 -17.63
CA ALA A 291 -3.24 4.86 -17.70
C ALA A 291 -2.89 4.28 -19.08
N ALA A 292 -3.31 4.95 -20.17
CA ALA A 292 -3.00 4.52 -21.53
C ALA A 292 -1.49 4.52 -21.82
N GLN A 293 -0.75 5.51 -21.32
CA GLN A 293 0.71 5.57 -21.44
C GLN A 293 1.37 4.41 -20.69
N MET A 294 0.96 4.12 -19.47
CA MET A 294 1.49 3.01 -18.67
C MET A 294 1.25 1.66 -19.34
N GLU A 295 0.04 1.42 -19.88
CA GLU A 295 -0.28 0.19 -20.60
C GLU A 295 0.55 0.04 -21.88
N ALA A 296 0.78 1.13 -22.63
CA ALA A 296 1.64 1.13 -23.80
C ALA A 296 3.11 0.85 -23.44
N GLU A 297 3.63 1.44 -22.35
CA GLU A 297 4.97 1.17 -21.85
C GLU A 297 5.15 -0.28 -21.40
N GLU A 298 4.14 -0.84 -20.71
CA GLU A 298 4.17 -2.23 -20.27
C GLU A 298 4.13 -3.19 -21.46
N ALA A 299 3.24 -2.95 -22.43
CA ALA A 299 3.18 -3.72 -23.67
C ALA A 299 4.51 -3.64 -24.44
N ALA A 300 5.16 -2.47 -24.49
CA ALA A 300 6.46 -2.29 -25.11
C ALA A 300 7.59 -3.04 -24.34
N LYS A 301 7.55 -3.06 -23.01
CA LYS A 301 8.49 -3.83 -22.17
C LYS A 301 8.30 -5.34 -22.38
N GLN A 302 7.06 -5.82 -22.39
CA GLN A 302 6.73 -7.22 -22.66
C GLN A 302 7.11 -7.64 -24.07
N ALA A 303 6.88 -6.80 -25.09
CA ALA A 303 7.30 -7.06 -26.47
C ALA A 303 8.84 -7.08 -26.62
N LYS A 304 9.57 -6.22 -25.90
CA LYS A 304 11.04 -6.24 -25.85
C LYS A 304 11.58 -7.48 -25.12
N ALA A 305 10.91 -7.92 -24.05
CA ALA A 305 11.26 -9.15 -23.33
C ALA A 305 10.98 -10.40 -24.19
N GLY A 306 9.84 -10.44 -24.90
CA GLY A 306 9.48 -11.49 -25.85
C GLY A 306 10.44 -11.56 -27.04
N LYS A 307 10.86 -10.41 -27.60
CA LYS A 307 11.90 -10.36 -28.65
C LYS A 307 13.28 -10.80 -28.15
N LYS A 308 13.67 -10.49 -26.91
CA LYS A 308 14.90 -11.02 -26.30
C LYS A 308 14.81 -12.54 -26.02
N GLY A 309 13.63 -13.04 -25.65
CA GLY A 309 13.36 -14.47 -25.49
C GLY A 309 13.38 -15.22 -26.82
N ALA A 310 12.77 -14.65 -27.87
CA ALA A 310 12.74 -15.21 -29.22
C ALA A 310 14.12 -15.12 -29.92
N ALA A 311 14.89 -14.06 -29.71
CA ALA A 311 16.28 -13.97 -30.19
C ALA A 311 17.19 -15.00 -29.50
N LYS A 312 16.98 -15.27 -28.20
CA LYS A 312 17.66 -16.38 -27.48
C LYS A 312 17.24 -17.77 -27.97
N ALA A 313 16.01 -17.94 -28.44
CA ALA A 313 15.52 -19.19 -29.00
C ALA A 313 15.99 -19.41 -30.45
N ALA A 314 16.03 -18.35 -31.27
CA ALA A 314 16.54 -18.41 -32.65
C ALA A 314 18.06 -18.63 -32.70
N ASP A 315 18.85 -18.02 -31.79
CA ASP A 315 20.28 -18.33 -31.62
C ASP A 315 20.51 -19.78 -31.13
N SER A 316 19.50 -20.45 -30.57
CA SER A 316 19.66 -21.82 -30.05
C SER A 316 19.50 -22.91 -31.10
N GLU A 317 18.74 -22.69 -32.18
CA GLU A 317 18.57 -23.70 -33.24
C GLU A 317 19.81 -23.78 -34.15
N GLU A 318 20.46 -22.66 -34.47
CA GLU A 318 21.71 -22.63 -35.25
C GLU A 318 22.93 -23.10 -34.42
N ASP A 319 22.92 -22.87 -33.11
CA ASP A 319 24.00 -23.26 -32.18
C ASP A 319 23.92 -24.76 -31.75
N THR A 320 22.76 -25.41 -31.88
CA THR A 320 22.61 -26.85 -31.51
C THR A 320 23.29 -27.76 -32.53
N GLU A 321 23.18 -27.48 -33.83
CA GLU A 321 23.82 -28.29 -34.88
C GLU A 321 25.35 -28.06 -34.91
N ALA A 322 25.80 -26.84 -34.62
CA ALA A 322 27.22 -26.51 -34.51
C ALA A 322 27.88 -27.11 -33.24
N LYS A 323 27.17 -27.13 -32.10
CA LYS A 323 27.62 -27.81 -30.87
C LYS A 323 27.71 -29.32 -31.05
N GLN A 324 26.73 -29.94 -31.71
CA GLN A 324 26.75 -31.38 -31.96
C GLN A 324 27.96 -31.78 -32.81
N LYS A 325 28.26 -31.03 -33.89
CA LYS A 325 29.46 -31.25 -34.72
C LYS A 325 30.78 -31.10 -33.94
N LYS A 326 30.85 -30.16 -32.98
CA LYS A 326 32.03 -29.98 -32.11
C LYS A 326 32.17 -31.12 -31.10
N ILE A 327 31.09 -31.62 -30.51
CA ILE A 327 31.10 -32.76 -29.59
C ILE A 327 31.59 -34.02 -30.33
N GLU A 328 31.07 -34.29 -31.52
CA GLU A 328 31.52 -35.42 -32.36
C GLU A 328 33.01 -35.33 -32.74
N ALA A 329 33.51 -34.11 -33.00
CA ALA A 329 34.93 -33.89 -33.26
C ALA A 329 35.80 -34.17 -32.02
N MET A 330 35.34 -33.82 -30.82
CA MET A 330 36.03 -34.12 -29.57
C MET A 330 36.03 -35.62 -29.25
N ILE A 331 34.91 -36.32 -29.47
CA ILE A 331 34.81 -37.79 -29.35
C ILE A 331 35.82 -38.47 -30.29
N LYS A 332 35.86 -38.08 -31.57
CA LYS A 332 36.85 -38.59 -32.53
C LYS A 332 38.29 -38.27 -32.11
N GLY A 333 38.51 -37.15 -31.44
CA GLY A 333 39.80 -36.79 -30.85
C GLY A 333 40.27 -37.78 -29.79
N PHE A 334 39.38 -38.14 -28.84
CA PHE A 334 39.67 -39.14 -27.82
C PHE A 334 39.90 -40.53 -28.40
N GLN A 335 39.17 -40.91 -29.46
CA GLN A 335 39.34 -42.20 -30.14
C GLN A 335 40.66 -42.31 -30.93
N LYS A 336 41.14 -41.21 -31.54
CA LYS A 336 42.34 -41.22 -32.38
C LYS A 336 43.65 -40.95 -31.62
N ASN A 337 43.60 -40.16 -30.54
CA ASN A 337 44.77 -39.77 -29.75
C ASN A 337 44.36 -39.54 -28.28
N PRO A 338 44.07 -40.61 -27.53
CA PRO A 338 43.58 -40.51 -26.15
C PRO A 338 44.57 -39.80 -25.22
N ASP A 339 45.88 -40.05 -25.36
CA ASP A 339 46.91 -39.43 -24.52
C ASP A 339 46.97 -37.90 -24.67
N LYS A 340 46.89 -37.42 -25.92
CA LYS A 340 46.92 -35.98 -26.22
C LYS A 340 45.68 -35.27 -25.71
N MET A 341 44.53 -35.94 -25.73
CA MET A 341 43.27 -35.39 -25.24
C MET A 341 43.21 -35.42 -23.71
N ALA A 342 43.77 -36.46 -23.08
CA ALA A 342 43.88 -36.54 -21.63
C ALA A 342 44.79 -35.44 -21.05
N LEU A 343 45.93 -35.16 -21.69
CA LEU A 343 46.84 -34.07 -21.31
C LEU A 343 46.23 -32.66 -21.41
N ARG A 344 45.18 -32.50 -22.23
CA ARG A 344 44.42 -31.23 -22.30
C ARG A 344 43.53 -31.01 -21.09
N LEU A 345 43.20 -32.07 -20.34
CA LEU A 345 42.31 -32.04 -19.19
C LEU A 345 43.07 -32.14 -17.87
N ILE A 346 44.14 -32.92 -17.83
CA ILE A 346 44.99 -33.14 -16.66
C ILE A 346 46.44 -32.86 -17.06
N LYS A 347 47.08 -31.90 -16.40
CA LYS A 347 48.47 -31.49 -16.70
C LYS A 347 49.52 -32.47 -16.19
N ASP A 348 49.16 -33.29 -15.22
CA ASP A 348 50.02 -34.34 -14.66
C ASP A 348 50.09 -35.54 -15.62
N GLU A 349 51.29 -35.87 -16.09
CA GLU A 349 51.50 -36.86 -17.16
C GLU A 349 51.13 -38.29 -16.74
N GLU A 350 51.34 -38.67 -15.47
CA GLU A 350 50.99 -40.01 -14.98
C GLU A 350 49.48 -40.17 -14.87
N ARG A 351 48.80 -39.15 -14.34
CA ARG A 351 47.34 -39.15 -14.23
C ARG A 351 46.65 -39.01 -15.59
N ALA A 352 47.26 -38.30 -16.54
CA ALA A 352 46.78 -38.22 -17.91
C ALA A 352 46.83 -39.59 -18.63
N LYS A 353 47.88 -40.39 -18.39
CA LYS A 353 47.94 -41.77 -18.93
C LYS A 353 46.83 -42.67 -18.37
N ILE A 354 46.55 -42.57 -17.06
CA ILE A 354 45.46 -43.32 -16.44
C ILE A 354 44.11 -42.88 -17.03
N LEU A 355 43.91 -41.59 -17.26
CA LEU A 355 42.72 -41.09 -17.93
C LEU A 355 42.61 -41.63 -19.36
N ALA A 356 43.71 -41.67 -20.12
CA ALA A 356 43.76 -42.21 -21.48
C ALA A 356 43.34 -43.70 -21.51
N GLU A 357 43.77 -44.50 -20.56
CA GLU A 357 43.34 -45.90 -20.40
C GLU A 357 41.83 -46.02 -20.12
N ILE A 358 41.32 -45.18 -19.20
CA ILE A 358 39.91 -45.18 -18.83
C ILE A 358 39.02 -44.84 -20.03
N VAL A 359 39.37 -43.80 -20.79
CA VAL A 359 38.55 -43.36 -21.92
C VAL A 359 38.58 -44.37 -23.06
N VAL A 360 39.68 -45.09 -23.28
CA VAL A 360 39.73 -46.20 -24.26
C VAL A 360 38.79 -47.35 -23.87
N SER A 361 38.58 -47.58 -22.57
CA SER A 361 37.75 -48.68 -22.06
C SER A 361 36.26 -48.35 -21.86
N ASP A 362 35.87 -47.06 -21.90
CA ASP A 362 34.52 -46.61 -21.53
C ASP A 362 34.03 -45.46 -22.42
N GLU A 363 33.27 -45.81 -23.46
CA GLU A 363 32.69 -44.85 -24.41
C GLU A 363 31.73 -43.85 -23.74
N LYS A 364 31.07 -44.22 -22.63
CA LYS A 364 30.17 -43.30 -21.93
C LYS A 364 30.94 -42.18 -21.26
N LYS A 365 32.15 -42.45 -20.77
CA LYS A 365 33.04 -41.44 -20.22
C LYS A 365 33.62 -40.53 -21.29
N ILE A 366 33.91 -41.04 -22.50
CA ILE A 366 34.29 -40.21 -23.65
C ILE A 366 33.18 -39.21 -23.98
N ASN A 367 31.93 -39.68 -24.14
CA ASN A 367 30.82 -38.80 -24.52
C ASN A 367 30.60 -37.70 -23.49
N LYS A 368 30.62 -38.05 -22.20
CA LYS A 368 30.43 -37.09 -21.12
C LYS A 368 31.58 -36.08 -21.01
N LEU A 369 32.83 -36.49 -21.25
CA LEU A 369 33.96 -35.56 -21.28
C LEU A 369 33.91 -34.66 -22.51
N ALA A 370 33.54 -35.19 -23.69
CA ALA A 370 33.41 -34.41 -24.91
C ALA A 370 32.31 -33.33 -24.82
N GLU A 371 31.16 -33.67 -24.22
CA GLU A 371 30.09 -32.71 -23.92
C GLU A 371 30.56 -31.60 -22.98
N LEU A 372 31.25 -31.99 -21.89
CA LEU A 372 31.79 -31.03 -20.92
C LEU A 372 32.88 -30.16 -21.52
N MET A 373 33.75 -30.68 -22.39
CA MET A 373 34.79 -29.87 -23.05
C MET A 373 34.24 -28.81 -23.99
N VAL A 374 33.04 -29.02 -24.56
CA VAL A 374 32.38 -28.04 -25.44
C VAL A 374 31.53 -27.04 -24.64
N SER A 375 31.00 -27.44 -23.48
CA SER A 375 30.11 -26.60 -22.68
C SER A 375 30.82 -25.85 -21.54
N ASP A 376 31.80 -26.47 -20.88
CA ASP A 376 32.47 -25.96 -19.68
C ASP A 376 33.80 -26.71 -19.42
N GLN A 377 34.92 -26.11 -19.85
CA GLN A 377 36.24 -26.72 -19.77
C GLN A 377 36.70 -27.01 -18.33
N GLU A 378 36.27 -26.21 -17.36
CA GLU A 378 36.66 -26.40 -15.95
C GLU A 378 35.95 -27.63 -15.35
N LYS A 379 34.68 -27.83 -15.69
CA LYS A 379 33.96 -29.05 -15.30
C LYS A 379 34.51 -30.31 -15.98
N ALA A 380 34.99 -30.19 -17.22
CA ALA A 380 35.63 -31.31 -17.92
C ALA A 380 36.89 -31.78 -17.19
N SER A 381 37.76 -30.86 -16.75
CA SER A 381 38.95 -31.19 -15.97
C SER A 381 38.61 -31.82 -14.61
N LYS A 382 37.62 -31.30 -13.89
CA LYS A 382 37.17 -31.88 -12.61
C LYS A 382 36.59 -33.29 -12.77
N ALA A 383 35.79 -33.52 -13.83
CA ALA A 383 35.25 -34.84 -14.13
C ALA A 383 36.34 -35.85 -14.50
N ALA A 384 37.34 -35.42 -15.26
CA ALA A 384 38.50 -36.22 -15.62
C ALA A 384 39.32 -36.63 -14.37
N GLU A 385 39.58 -35.69 -13.45
CA GLU A 385 40.27 -35.99 -12.20
C GLU A 385 39.46 -36.96 -11.31
N ALA A 386 38.14 -36.83 -11.28
CA ALA A 386 37.27 -37.75 -10.55
C ALA A 386 37.32 -39.18 -11.10
N TYR A 387 37.38 -39.34 -12.43
CA TYR A 387 37.53 -40.66 -13.05
C TYR A 387 38.87 -41.31 -12.72
N VAL A 388 39.97 -40.55 -12.77
CA VAL A 388 41.30 -41.04 -12.39
C VAL A 388 41.35 -41.43 -10.91
N ASN A 389 40.80 -40.59 -10.02
CA ASN A 389 40.75 -40.89 -8.58
C ASN A 389 39.93 -42.14 -8.28
N GLY A 390 38.82 -42.35 -8.99
CA GLY A 390 38.00 -43.55 -8.85
C GLY A 390 38.71 -44.82 -9.29
N GLU A 391 39.53 -44.73 -10.35
CA GLU A 391 40.29 -45.87 -10.88
C GLU A 391 41.51 -46.20 -10.01
N LEU A 392 42.23 -45.19 -9.51
CA LEU A 392 43.31 -45.38 -8.55
C LEU A 392 42.83 -46.12 -7.29
N LYS A 393 41.68 -45.72 -6.75
CA LYS A 393 41.05 -46.40 -5.59
C LYS A 393 40.63 -47.84 -5.88
N LYS A 394 40.39 -48.21 -7.14
CA LYS A 394 40.12 -49.60 -7.53
C LYS A 394 41.38 -50.43 -7.70
N ARG A 395 42.50 -49.81 -8.08
CA ARG A 395 43.81 -50.47 -8.22
C ARG A 395 44.52 -50.68 -6.87
N GLU A 396 44.15 -49.92 -5.84
CA GLU A 396 44.63 -50.08 -4.45
C GLU A 396 43.87 -51.14 -3.64
N LYS A 397 42.76 -51.68 -4.16
CA LYS A 397 42.02 -52.83 -3.63
C LYS A 397 42.35 -54.09 -4.42
#